data_AF-A0A960K114-F1
#
_entry.id   AF-A0A960K114-F1
#
_cell.length_a   1.000
_cell.length_b   1.000
_cell.length_c   1.000
_cell.angle_alpha   90.00
_cell.angle_beta   90.00
_cell.angle_gamma   90.00
#
_symmetry.space_group_name_H-M   'P 1'
#
loop_
_entity.id
_entity.type
_entity.pdbx_description
1 polymer ?
#
loop_
_entity_poly.entity_id
_entity_poly.type
_entity_poly.pdbx_seq_one_letter_code
_entity_poly.pdbx_strand_id
1 'polypeptide(L)'
;MPSLATRLTGSADLFTTPCQSVNYVACHDGFTLRDLVCYEERLNHSNGEDGRDGHAHNLSRGWGAQGPEASPEVEALRSRAQRNFLATLALSRGIPMLGHGDELNRSQQGNNNAYCHDSPLTWMSWRIGAPEELLRAFAKRVFQIRRQHPLLRRCSFFEPATGRGDRARWFLADGRELDQASWAAAQLHALAALLEPADPVSEAPLLLLLNSGEEERGFDLPPAPASRSWQAVLDTA
;
A
#
# COMPACT_ATOMS: atom_id res chain seq x y z
N MET A 1 -4.77 -10.06 -8.73
CA MET A 1 -5.62 -9.88 -7.53
C MET A 1 -5.63 -11.05 -6.55
N PRO A 2 -5.60 -12.34 -6.96
CA PRO A 2 -5.39 -13.42 -5.99
C PRO A 2 -4.10 -13.22 -5.17
N SER A 3 -3.04 -12.73 -5.82
CA SER A 3 -1.80 -12.32 -5.16
C SER A 3 -2.00 -11.20 -4.13
N LEU A 4 -2.76 -10.14 -4.46
CA LEU A 4 -2.99 -9.00 -3.56
C LEU A 4 -3.76 -9.41 -2.31
N ALA A 5 -4.83 -10.21 -2.46
CA ALA A 5 -5.61 -10.70 -1.34
C ALA A 5 -4.74 -11.50 -0.35
N THR A 6 -3.89 -12.38 -0.87
CA THR A 6 -2.93 -13.15 -0.07
C THR A 6 -1.90 -12.24 0.62
N ARG A 7 -1.36 -11.21 -0.06
CA ARG A 7 -0.43 -10.24 0.56
C ARG A 7 -1.11 -9.42 1.66
N LEU A 8 -2.29 -8.86 1.41
CA LEU A 8 -3.07 -8.07 2.37
C LEU A 8 -3.42 -8.86 3.64
N THR A 9 -3.61 -10.17 3.52
CA THR A 9 -4.03 -11.06 4.63
C THR A 9 -2.89 -11.73 5.38
N GLY A 10 -1.64 -11.38 5.05
CA GLY A 10 -0.45 -11.78 5.81
C GLY A 10 0.42 -12.85 5.15
N SER A 11 0.16 -13.18 3.88
CA SER A 11 0.98 -14.11 3.08
C SER A 11 1.08 -15.53 3.67
N ALA A 12 -0.08 -16.14 3.93
CA ALA A 12 -0.19 -17.50 4.49
C ALA A 12 0.39 -18.61 3.59
N ASP A 13 0.60 -18.32 2.31
CA ASP A 13 1.30 -19.19 1.36
C ASP A 13 2.82 -19.21 1.56
N LEU A 14 3.39 -18.22 2.27
CA LEU A 14 4.83 -18.08 2.49
C LEU A 14 5.24 -18.32 3.96
N PHE A 15 4.36 -18.01 4.91
CA PHE A 15 4.69 -17.96 6.33
C PHE A 15 3.76 -18.82 7.18
N THR A 16 4.21 -19.21 8.37
CA THR A 16 3.38 -19.93 9.35
C THR A 16 2.63 -18.99 10.29
N THR A 17 3.00 -17.72 10.34
CA THR A 17 2.28 -16.65 11.03
C THR A 17 2.51 -15.30 10.32
N PRO A 18 1.51 -14.39 10.27
CA PRO A 18 1.70 -13.06 9.70
C PRO A 18 2.87 -12.28 10.28
N CYS A 19 3.23 -12.51 11.55
CA CYS A 19 4.29 -11.75 12.22
C CYS A 19 5.71 -12.14 11.77
N GLN A 20 5.86 -13.18 10.95
CA GLN A 20 7.09 -13.48 10.22
C GLN A 20 7.24 -12.65 8.94
N SER A 21 6.16 -12.03 8.47
CA SER A 21 6.17 -11.23 7.24
C SER A 21 6.51 -9.77 7.56
N VAL A 22 7.65 -9.30 7.06
CA VAL A 22 7.97 -7.87 7.00
C VAL A 22 7.48 -7.34 5.67
N ASN A 23 6.40 -6.57 5.70
CA ASN A 23 5.81 -5.94 4.52
C ASN A 23 6.50 -4.61 4.27
N TYR A 24 6.89 -4.33 3.04
CA TYR A 24 7.43 -3.03 2.63
C TYR A 24 7.08 -2.76 1.17
N VAL A 25 7.12 -1.48 0.79
CA VAL A 25 6.92 -1.04 -0.60
C VAL A 25 8.24 -0.55 -1.18
N ALA A 26 8.96 0.25 -0.41
CA ALA A 26 10.29 0.75 -0.73
C ALA A 26 11.24 0.46 0.44
N CYS A 27 12.51 0.27 0.13
CA CYS A 27 13.59 0.13 1.11
C CYS A 27 14.84 0.84 0.59
N HIS A 28 16.03 0.50 1.12
CA HIS A 28 17.28 1.10 0.64
C HIS A 28 17.76 0.51 -0.70
N ASP A 29 17.33 -0.71 -1.02
CA ASP A 29 17.59 -1.35 -2.31
C ASP A 29 16.46 -1.00 -3.28
N GLY A 30 16.76 -0.26 -4.35
CA GLY A 30 15.76 0.18 -5.32
C GLY A 30 15.33 1.63 -5.11
N PHE A 31 14.11 1.93 -5.58
CA PHE A 31 13.55 3.28 -5.49
C PHE A 31 13.00 3.61 -4.10
N THR A 32 13.06 4.90 -3.76
CA THR A 32 12.22 5.49 -2.71
C THR A 32 10.74 5.45 -3.09
N LEU A 33 9.82 5.66 -2.15
CA LEU A 33 8.39 5.73 -2.47
C LEU A 33 8.07 6.83 -3.50
N ARG A 34 8.76 7.98 -3.42
CA ARG A 34 8.57 9.07 -4.39
C ARG A 34 9.08 8.67 -5.77
N ASP A 35 10.23 8.02 -5.84
CA ASP A 35 10.81 7.63 -7.13
C ASP A 35 10.01 6.51 -7.82
N LEU A 36 9.39 5.60 -7.05
CA LEU A 36 8.48 4.57 -7.57
C LEU A 36 7.32 5.14 -8.40
N VAL A 37 6.90 6.38 -8.12
CA VAL A 37 5.81 7.05 -8.84
C VAL A 37 6.30 8.13 -9.81
N CYS A 38 7.62 8.35 -9.92
CA CYS A 38 8.18 9.40 -10.79
C CYS A 38 9.04 8.86 -11.93
N TYR A 39 9.54 7.63 -11.82
CA TYR A 39 10.53 7.08 -12.74
C TYR A 39 10.13 5.69 -13.21
N GLU A 40 10.22 5.45 -14.52
CA GLU A 40 10.06 4.12 -15.13
C GLU A 40 11.41 3.43 -15.33
N GLU A 41 12.46 4.22 -15.57
CA GLU A 41 13.83 3.78 -15.72
C GLU A 41 14.73 4.29 -14.59
N ARG A 42 15.74 3.49 -14.23
CA ARG A 42 16.78 3.88 -13.26
C ARG A 42 17.79 4.84 -13.90
N LEU A 43 18.28 5.78 -13.10
CA LEU A 43 19.24 6.81 -13.47
C LEU A 43 20.46 6.74 -12.55
N ASN A 44 21.23 5.67 -12.69
CA ASN A 44 22.38 5.36 -11.83
C ASN A 44 23.71 5.90 -12.38
N HIS A 45 23.69 6.73 -13.44
CA HIS A 45 24.93 7.21 -14.09
C HIS A 45 25.88 7.94 -13.13
N SER A 46 25.34 8.58 -12.08
CA SER A 46 26.14 9.24 -11.04
C SER A 46 26.96 8.27 -10.18
N ASN A 47 26.74 6.95 -10.28
CA ASN A 47 27.50 5.93 -9.57
C ASN A 47 28.86 5.64 -10.23
N GLY A 48 29.06 6.03 -11.50
CA GLY A 48 30.32 5.81 -12.23
C GLY A 48 30.48 4.42 -12.85
N GLU A 49 29.41 3.62 -12.92
CA GLU A 49 29.40 2.25 -13.47
C GLU A 49 28.68 2.15 -14.83
N ASP A 50 28.58 3.28 -15.55
CA ASP A 50 27.89 3.40 -16.84
C ASP A 50 26.40 2.99 -16.80
N GLY A 51 25.75 3.09 -15.63
CA GLY A 51 24.33 2.72 -15.44
C GLY A 51 24.06 1.20 -15.46
N ARG A 52 25.11 0.38 -15.35
CA ARG A 52 25.01 -1.08 -15.37
C ARG A 52 24.53 -1.67 -14.04
N ASP A 53 24.67 -0.92 -12.97
CA ASP A 53 24.34 -1.31 -11.61
C ASP A 53 22.85 -1.07 -11.27
N GLY A 54 22.40 -1.68 -10.17
CA GLY A 54 21.01 -1.65 -9.71
C GLY A 54 20.07 -2.61 -10.45
N HIS A 55 18.87 -2.79 -9.91
CA HIS A 55 17.85 -3.65 -10.52
C HIS A 55 17.19 -2.98 -11.73
N ALA A 56 16.90 -3.73 -12.79
CA ALA A 56 16.24 -3.20 -13.99
C ALA A 56 14.71 -3.23 -13.87
N HIS A 57 14.18 -4.12 -13.04
CA HIS A 57 12.75 -4.34 -12.88
C HIS A 57 12.25 -3.72 -11.57
N ASN A 58 11.76 -2.48 -11.63
CA ASN A 58 11.39 -1.68 -10.46
C ASN A 58 9.89 -1.67 -10.15
N LEU A 59 9.03 -2.19 -11.05
CA LEU A 59 7.57 -2.14 -10.93
C LEU A 59 7.04 -0.72 -10.62
N SER A 60 7.67 0.29 -11.22
CA SER A 60 7.39 1.70 -11.04
C SER A 60 6.61 2.28 -12.23
N ARG A 61 6.03 3.47 -12.06
CA ARG A 61 5.27 4.16 -13.13
C ARG A 61 5.52 5.67 -13.04
N GLY A 62 5.92 6.28 -14.15
CA GLY A 62 6.16 7.72 -14.25
C GLY A 62 4.89 8.52 -14.58
N TRP A 63 3.82 7.82 -14.98
CA TRP A 63 2.52 8.38 -15.35
C TRP A 63 2.61 9.31 -16.58
N GLY A 64 3.46 8.95 -17.53
CA GLY A 64 3.69 9.73 -18.75
C GLY A 64 4.66 10.90 -18.58
N ALA A 65 5.20 11.12 -17.37
CA ALA A 65 6.26 12.09 -17.11
C ALA A 65 7.43 11.41 -16.39
N GLN A 66 8.64 11.49 -16.93
CA GLN A 66 9.85 10.95 -16.29
C GLN A 66 10.50 12.04 -15.44
N GLY A 67 10.69 11.79 -14.15
CA GLY A 67 11.37 12.71 -13.25
C GLY A 67 10.46 13.53 -12.34
N PRO A 68 11.04 14.51 -11.61
CA PRO A 68 10.35 15.21 -10.53
C PRO A 68 9.35 16.25 -11.03
N GLU A 69 9.51 16.73 -12.25
CA GLU A 69 8.64 17.73 -12.87
C GLU A 69 7.53 17.05 -13.65
N ALA A 70 6.29 17.45 -13.40
CA ALA A 70 5.12 17.00 -14.14
C ALA A 70 4.00 18.03 -14.06
N SER A 71 2.95 17.84 -14.88
CA SER A 71 1.76 18.68 -14.80
C SER A 71 1.03 18.48 -13.46
N PRO A 72 0.20 19.45 -13.01
CA PRO A 72 -0.58 19.30 -11.79
C PRO A 72 -1.44 18.04 -11.75
N GLU A 73 -1.97 17.60 -12.90
CA GLU A 73 -2.77 16.39 -13.02
C GLU A 73 -1.94 15.13 -12.74
N VAL A 74 -0.72 15.06 -13.26
CA VAL A 74 0.20 13.95 -13.00
C VAL A 74 0.65 13.95 -11.53
N GLU A 75 0.94 15.12 -10.96
CA GLU A 75 1.30 15.21 -9.53
C GLU A 75 0.16 14.78 -8.61
N ALA A 76 -1.10 15.07 -8.96
CA ALA A 76 -2.25 14.54 -8.22
C ALA A 76 -2.30 13.01 -8.27
N LEU A 77 -2.06 12.39 -9.44
CA LEU A 77 -1.98 10.94 -9.59
C LEU A 77 -0.85 10.34 -8.76
N ARG A 78 0.35 10.92 -8.82
CA ARG A 78 1.52 10.50 -8.04
C ARG A 78 1.25 10.59 -6.55
N SER A 79 0.70 11.71 -6.10
CA SER A 79 0.33 11.94 -4.70
C SER A 79 -0.68 10.90 -4.19
N ARG A 80 -1.70 10.59 -4.99
CA ARG A 80 -2.68 9.52 -4.72
C ARG A 80 -2.03 8.13 -4.70
N ALA A 81 -1.12 7.84 -5.63
CA ALA A 81 -0.40 6.57 -5.68
C ALA A 81 0.47 6.35 -4.43
N GLN A 82 1.19 7.37 -3.95
CA GLN A 82 1.93 7.29 -2.69
C GLN A 82 1.00 6.98 -1.50
N ARG A 83 -0.16 7.64 -1.43
CA ARG A 83 -1.18 7.35 -0.41
C ARG A 83 -1.73 5.93 -0.53
N ASN A 84 -1.95 5.42 -1.73
CA ASN A 84 -2.37 4.04 -1.98
C ASN A 84 -1.34 3.03 -1.45
N PHE A 85 -0.05 3.27 -1.69
CA PHE A 85 1.02 2.41 -1.19
C PHE A 85 1.11 2.44 0.34
N LEU A 86 1.08 3.64 0.95
CA LEU A 86 1.08 3.78 2.41
C LEU A 86 -0.16 3.13 3.05
N ALA A 87 -1.33 3.28 2.44
CA ALA A 87 -2.56 2.65 2.92
C ALA A 87 -2.48 1.14 2.83
N THR A 88 -2.05 0.59 1.69
CA THR A 88 -1.88 -0.85 1.49
C THR A 88 -0.90 -1.42 2.51
N LEU A 89 0.25 -0.77 2.70
CA LEU A 89 1.26 -1.16 3.69
C LEU A 89 0.70 -1.18 5.12
N ALA A 90 0.08 -0.08 5.53
CA ALA A 90 -0.41 0.08 6.90
C ALA A 90 -1.67 -0.76 7.20
N LEU A 91 -2.47 -1.13 6.20
CA LEU A 91 -3.70 -1.90 6.36
C LEU A 91 -3.51 -3.40 6.07
N SER A 92 -2.34 -3.84 5.61
CA SER A 92 -2.01 -5.27 5.47
C SER A 92 -1.73 -5.93 6.82
N ARG A 93 -2.10 -7.20 6.99
CA ARG A 93 -1.65 -8.04 8.10
C ARG A 93 -0.14 -8.32 7.95
N GLY A 94 0.60 -8.31 9.06
CA GLY A 94 2.06 -8.49 9.10
C GLY A 94 2.77 -7.33 9.80
N ILE A 95 4.09 -7.23 9.66
CA ILE A 95 4.90 -6.14 10.24
C ILE A 95 5.26 -5.14 9.13
N PRO A 96 4.66 -3.94 9.10
CA PRO A 96 5.02 -2.95 8.10
C PRO A 96 6.38 -2.31 8.41
N MET A 97 7.22 -2.19 7.38
CA MET A 97 8.44 -1.40 7.38
C MET A 97 8.26 -0.22 6.42
N LEU A 98 8.42 0.99 6.94
CA LEU A 98 8.41 2.23 6.17
C LEU A 98 9.85 2.60 5.79
N GLY A 99 10.09 2.90 4.52
CA GLY A 99 11.39 3.40 4.06
C GLY A 99 11.67 4.77 4.67
N HIS A 100 12.92 4.98 5.09
CA HIS A 100 13.32 6.23 5.72
C HIS A 100 13.06 7.42 4.79
N GLY A 101 12.20 8.35 5.22
CA GLY A 101 11.88 9.59 4.50
C GLY A 101 10.75 9.45 3.46
N ASP A 102 10.17 8.26 3.28
CA ASP A 102 9.05 8.05 2.35
C ASP A 102 7.81 8.88 2.75
N GLU A 103 7.63 9.16 4.04
CA GLU A 103 6.57 10.03 4.54
C GLU A 103 6.78 11.53 4.23
N LEU A 104 7.95 11.89 3.69
CA LEU A 104 8.37 13.26 3.37
C LEU A 104 8.77 13.42 1.89
N ASN A 105 8.26 12.58 0.97
CA ASN A 105 8.66 12.59 -0.44
C ASN A 105 10.18 12.51 -0.66
N ARG A 106 10.94 11.81 0.20
CA ARG A 106 12.37 11.63 -0.04
C ARG A 106 12.57 10.97 -1.41
N SER A 107 13.50 11.52 -2.18
CA SER A 107 13.81 11.08 -3.54
C SER A 107 15.32 10.99 -3.71
N GLN A 108 15.75 9.96 -4.43
CA GLN A 108 17.11 9.77 -4.92
C GLN A 108 17.20 10.12 -6.41
N GLN A 109 16.26 10.93 -6.92
CA GLN A 109 16.19 11.45 -8.28
C GLN A 109 16.26 10.35 -9.36
N GLY A 110 15.63 9.21 -9.09
CA GLY A 110 15.64 8.07 -10.00
C GLY A 110 16.91 7.23 -9.94
N ASN A 111 17.84 7.48 -9.00
CA ASN A 111 18.88 6.52 -8.69
C ASN A 111 18.31 5.43 -7.77
N ASN A 112 18.30 4.18 -8.23
CA ASN A 112 17.74 3.05 -7.47
C ASN A 112 18.82 2.21 -6.77
N ASN A 113 20.05 2.69 -6.75
CA ASN A 113 21.20 2.00 -6.19
C ASN A 113 22.22 3.03 -5.65
N ALA A 114 21.76 3.97 -4.82
CA ALA A 114 22.57 5.10 -4.38
C ALA A 114 23.59 4.74 -3.28
N TYR A 115 24.21 3.55 -3.36
CA TYR A 115 25.04 2.96 -2.31
C TYR A 115 26.35 3.73 -2.08
N CYS A 116 26.91 4.32 -3.13
CA CYS A 116 28.19 5.04 -3.11
C CYS A 116 28.04 6.55 -2.90
N HIS A 117 26.82 7.03 -2.62
CA HIS A 117 26.53 8.45 -2.49
C HIS A 117 26.45 8.88 -1.02
N ASP A 118 27.50 9.57 -0.55
CA ASP A 118 27.41 10.46 0.60
C ASP A 118 27.25 11.91 0.11
N SER A 119 26.03 12.25 -0.30
CA SER A 119 25.72 13.53 -0.94
C SER A 119 24.25 13.91 -0.73
N PRO A 120 23.85 15.15 -1.09
CA PRO A 120 22.44 15.57 -1.04
C PRO A 120 21.46 14.64 -1.77
N LEU A 121 21.94 13.75 -2.65
CA LEU A 121 21.13 12.72 -3.29
C LEU A 121 20.52 11.73 -2.29
N THR A 122 21.25 11.39 -1.21
CA THR A 122 20.83 10.38 -0.24
C THR A 122 20.40 10.98 1.10
N TRP A 123 20.87 12.19 1.41
CA TRP A 123 20.58 12.90 2.66
C TRP A 123 19.09 13.22 2.81
N MET A 124 18.63 13.33 4.06
CA MET A 124 17.28 13.77 4.35
C MET A 124 17.19 15.30 4.35
N SER A 125 16.39 15.86 3.44
CA SER A 125 16.00 17.26 3.50
C SER A 125 14.92 17.48 4.56
N TRP A 126 15.25 18.29 5.58
CA TRP A 126 14.27 18.75 6.57
C TRP A 126 13.55 20.03 6.16
N ARG A 127 13.87 20.57 4.98
CA ARG A 127 13.15 21.70 4.39
C ARG A 127 11.94 21.14 3.65
N ILE A 128 10.81 21.09 4.35
CA ILE A 128 9.56 20.50 3.86
C ILE A 128 8.57 21.59 3.44
N GLY A 129 7.85 21.34 2.35
CA GLY A 129 6.78 22.18 1.86
C GLY A 129 5.39 21.58 2.13
N ALA A 130 4.38 22.16 1.51
CA ALA A 130 3.00 21.71 1.64
C ALA A 130 2.79 20.23 1.20
N PRO A 131 3.37 19.74 0.07
CA PRO A 131 3.20 18.35 -0.35
C PRO A 131 3.73 17.33 0.66
N GLU A 132 4.91 17.59 1.24
CA GLU A 132 5.53 16.72 2.25
C GLU A 132 4.71 16.71 3.54
N GLU A 133 4.19 17.86 3.96
CA GLU A 133 3.33 17.96 5.14
C GLU A 133 2.02 17.18 4.98
N LEU A 134 1.40 17.26 3.79
CA LEU A 134 0.18 16.51 3.48
C LEU A 134 0.44 15.00 3.49
N LEU A 135 1.53 14.53 2.87
CA LEU A 135 1.88 13.11 2.88
C LEU A 135 2.22 12.63 4.31
N ARG A 136 2.95 13.43 5.07
CA ARG A 136 3.27 13.15 6.48
C ARG A 136 2.02 13.04 7.34
N ALA A 137 1.07 13.95 7.16
CA ALA A 137 -0.21 13.92 7.86
C ALA A 137 -1.00 12.65 7.50
N PHE A 138 -1.03 12.28 6.21
CA PHE A 138 -1.65 11.04 5.75
C PHE A 138 -0.99 9.79 6.36
N ALA A 139 0.35 9.70 6.30
CA ALA A 139 1.12 8.61 6.89
C ALA A 139 0.82 8.47 8.40
N LYS A 140 0.86 9.57 9.15
CA LYS A 140 0.47 9.60 10.57
C LYS A 140 -0.95 9.07 10.78
N ARG A 141 -1.91 9.53 9.96
CA ARG A 141 -3.31 9.13 10.07
C ARG A 141 -3.49 7.63 9.83
N VAL A 142 -2.90 7.07 8.78
CA VAL A 142 -3.12 5.65 8.46
C VAL A 142 -2.43 4.70 9.44
N PHE A 143 -1.23 5.04 9.92
CA PHE A 143 -0.59 4.26 10.98
C PHE A 143 -1.27 4.43 12.35
N GLN A 144 -1.92 5.57 12.61
CA GLN A 144 -2.80 5.72 13.76
C GLN A 144 -4.01 4.78 13.67
N ILE A 145 -4.66 4.67 12.51
CA ILE A 145 -5.74 3.70 12.26
C ILE A 145 -5.21 2.28 12.53
N ARG A 146 -4.06 1.90 11.96
CA ARG A 146 -3.43 0.60 12.25
C ARG A 146 -3.25 0.34 13.75
N ARG A 147 -2.83 1.36 14.51
CA ARG A 147 -2.65 1.25 15.97
C ARG A 147 -3.98 1.01 16.69
N GLN A 148 -5.03 1.72 16.27
CA GLN A 148 -6.36 1.68 16.88
C GLN A 148 -7.15 0.40 16.57
N HIS A 149 -6.80 -0.34 15.50
CA HIS A 149 -7.47 -1.58 15.10
C HIS A 149 -6.57 -2.81 15.30
N PRO A 150 -6.71 -3.56 16.42
CA PRO A 150 -5.92 -4.77 16.69
C PRO A 150 -6.01 -5.83 15.59
N LEU A 151 -7.14 -5.91 14.89
CA LEU A 151 -7.40 -6.80 13.74
C LEU A 151 -6.24 -6.82 12.72
N LEU A 152 -5.62 -5.67 12.46
CA LEU A 152 -4.54 -5.50 11.48
C LEU A 152 -3.17 -5.96 11.98
N ARG A 153 -3.00 -6.14 13.30
CA ARG A 153 -1.72 -6.39 13.98
C ARG A 153 -1.59 -7.77 14.61
N ARG A 154 -2.62 -8.62 14.48
CA ARG A 154 -2.60 -9.99 15.02
C ARG A 154 -1.57 -10.86 14.29
N CYS A 155 -0.97 -11.78 15.05
CA CYS A 155 -0.07 -12.82 14.55
C CYS A 155 -0.78 -14.12 14.16
N SER A 156 -2.10 -14.08 13.91
CA SER A 156 -2.88 -15.19 13.38
C SER A 156 -3.45 -14.79 12.02
N PHE A 157 -3.49 -15.72 11.06
CA PHE A 157 -4.12 -15.49 9.76
C PHE A 157 -5.63 -15.25 9.87
N PHE A 158 -6.22 -14.70 8.80
CA PHE A 158 -7.67 -14.71 8.67
C PHE A 158 -8.09 -16.13 8.36
N GLU A 159 -9.24 -16.55 8.88
CA GLU A 159 -9.77 -17.91 8.75
C GLU A 159 -8.77 -18.96 9.29
N PRO A 160 -8.49 -18.95 10.60
CA PRO A 160 -7.56 -19.90 11.19
C PRO A 160 -8.05 -21.34 10.95
N ALA A 161 -7.12 -22.30 10.88
CA ALA A 161 -7.41 -23.72 10.64
C ALA A 161 -8.46 -24.32 11.61
N THR A 162 -8.68 -23.68 12.76
CA THR A 162 -9.68 -24.06 13.77
C THR A 162 -11.11 -23.62 13.44
N GLY A 163 -11.32 -22.80 12.40
CA GLY A 163 -12.61 -22.18 12.05
C GLY A 163 -13.08 -21.11 13.06
N ARG A 164 -12.26 -20.82 14.08
CA ARG A 164 -12.55 -19.88 15.16
C ARG A 164 -11.50 -18.76 15.16
N GLY A 165 -11.89 -17.59 14.67
CA GLY A 165 -11.03 -16.41 14.63
C GLY A 165 -11.53 -15.37 13.64
N ASP A 166 -10.68 -14.39 13.36
CA ASP A 166 -10.98 -13.33 12.40
C ASP A 166 -11.23 -13.88 11.01
N ARG A 167 -12.06 -13.20 10.22
CA ARG A 167 -12.41 -13.58 8.85
C ARG A 167 -12.10 -12.44 7.88
N ALA A 168 -11.77 -12.80 6.63
CA ALA A 168 -11.58 -11.83 5.55
C ALA A 168 -12.44 -12.27 4.37
N ARG A 169 -13.56 -11.58 4.19
CA ARG A 169 -14.48 -11.83 3.08
C ARG A 169 -14.22 -10.82 1.97
N TRP A 170 -14.33 -11.27 0.73
CA TRP A 170 -13.99 -10.47 -0.43
C TRP A 170 -15.21 -10.32 -1.32
N PHE A 171 -15.40 -9.12 -1.85
CA PHE A 171 -16.55 -8.77 -2.65
C PHE A 171 -16.12 -8.08 -3.94
N LEU A 172 -16.89 -8.32 -4.99
CA LEU A 172 -16.90 -7.49 -6.18
C LEU A 172 -17.49 -6.11 -5.87
N ALA A 173 -17.26 -5.16 -6.77
CA ALA A 173 -17.81 -3.81 -6.65
C ALA A 173 -19.35 -3.78 -6.63
N ASP A 174 -20.02 -4.79 -7.18
CA ASP A 174 -21.48 -4.95 -7.16
C ASP A 174 -22.01 -5.67 -5.90
N GLY A 175 -21.17 -5.84 -4.88
CA GLY A 175 -21.55 -6.41 -3.58
C GLY A 175 -21.66 -7.94 -3.56
N ARG A 176 -21.41 -8.64 -4.67
CA ARG A 176 -21.36 -10.11 -4.68
C ARG A 176 -20.08 -10.61 -4.01
N GLU A 177 -20.23 -11.55 -3.09
CA GLU A 177 -19.10 -12.20 -2.43
C GLU A 177 -18.35 -13.12 -3.41
N LEU A 178 -17.02 -13.06 -3.37
CA LEU A 178 -16.14 -13.88 -4.20
C LEU A 178 -15.96 -15.27 -3.60
N ASP A 179 -16.41 -16.28 -4.33
CA ASP A 179 -16.06 -17.68 -4.06
C ASP A 179 -14.72 -18.07 -4.70
N GLN A 180 -14.23 -19.26 -4.37
CA GLN A 180 -12.94 -19.77 -4.84
C GLN A 180 -12.84 -19.87 -6.37
N ALA A 181 -13.96 -20.13 -7.06
CA ALA A 181 -14.00 -20.21 -8.52
C ALA A 181 -13.93 -18.82 -9.18
N SER A 182 -14.57 -17.82 -8.57
CA SER A 182 -14.62 -16.44 -9.07
C SER A 182 -13.27 -15.72 -9.00
N TRP A 183 -12.37 -16.14 -8.11
CA TRP A 183 -11.01 -15.59 -8.02
C TRP A 183 -10.15 -15.82 -9.26
N ALA A 184 -10.31 -16.97 -9.93
CA ALA A 184 -9.46 -17.36 -11.05
C ALA A 184 -9.87 -16.69 -12.37
N ALA A 185 -11.13 -16.31 -12.51
CA ALA A 185 -11.69 -15.81 -13.77
C ALA A 185 -11.58 -14.29 -13.95
N ALA A 186 -11.17 -13.56 -12.90
CA ALA A 186 -11.45 -12.15 -12.80
C ALA A 186 -10.18 -11.29 -12.83
N GLN A 187 -9.99 -10.53 -13.92
CA GLN A 187 -9.07 -9.39 -13.97
C GLN A 187 -9.70 -8.23 -13.18
N LEU A 188 -9.67 -8.36 -11.85
CA LEU A 188 -10.32 -7.40 -10.98
C LEU A 188 -9.41 -6.19 -10.77
N HIS A 189 -9.91 -5.01 -11.12
CA HIS A 189 -9.29 -3.74 -10.75
C HIS A 189 -10.02 -3.08 -9.58
N ALA A 190 -11.22 -3.57 -9.22
CA ALA A 190 -12.02 -3.07 -8.11
C ALA A 190 -12.51 -4.22 -7.21
N LEU A 191 -12.20 -4.13 -5.91
CA LEU A 191 -12.46 -5.16 -4.91
C LEU A 191 -12.79 -4.53 -3.55
N ALA A 192 -13.71 -5.15 -2.81
CA ALA A 192 -13.93 -4.83 -1.40
C ALA A 192 -13.42 -5.98 -0.52
N ALA A 193 -12.75 -5.65 0.58
CA ALA A 193 -12.33 -6.61 1.60
C ALA A 193 -12.95 -6.27 2.94
N LEU A 194 -13.81 -7.15 3.45
CA LEU A 194 -14.40 -7.05 4.78
C LEU A 194 -13.58 -7.88 5.76
N LEU A 195 -12.91 -7.19 6.66
CA LEU A 195 -12.13 -7.79 7.74
C LEU A 195 -12.98 -7.81 9.01
N GLU A 196 -13.31 -9.01 9.48
CA GLU A 196 -14.21 -9.23 10.61
C GLU A 196 -13.43 -9.78 11.80
N PRO A 197 -13.52 -9.16 12.99
CA PRO A 197 -12.92 -9.71 14.19
C PRO A 197 -13.71 -10.93 14.69
N ALA A 198 -13.03 -11.82 15.40
CA ALA A 198 -13.68 -12.95 16.08
C ALA A 198 -14.76 -12.51 17.09
N ASP A 199 -14.58 -11.35 17.72
CA ASP A 199 -15.55 -10.71 18.63
C ASP A 199 -16.00 -9.34 18.07
N PRO A 200 -17.12 -9.30 17.32
CA PRO A 200 -17.64 -8.05 16.74
C PRO A 200 -18.33 -7.13 17.76
N VAL A 201 -18.56 -7.61 19.00
CA VAL A 201 -19.12 -6.77 20.08
C VAL A 201 -18.07 -5.81 20.58
N SER A 202 -16.86 -6.32 20.85
CA SER A 202 -15.74 -5.54 21.39
C SER A 202 -14.94 -4.80 20.31
N GLU A 203 -14.91 -5.31 19.08
CA GLU A 203 -14.12 -4.74 17.99
C GLU A 203 -14.96 -4.45 16.75
N ALA A 204 -14.71 -3.32 16.08
CA ALA A 204 -15.37 -2.97 14.84
C ALA A 204 -14.71 -3.67 13.64
N PRO A 205 -15.49 -4.17 12.66
CA PRO A 205 -14.94 -4.65 11.40
C PRO A 205 -14.37 -3.49 10.57
N LEU A 206 -13.49 -3.82 9.63
CA LEU A 206 -12.94 -2.88 8.66
C LEU A 206 -13.37 -3.28 7.26
N LEU A 207 -13.87 -2.32 6.48
CA LEU A 207 -14.15 -2.51 5.06
C LEU A 207 -13.12 -1.71 4.26
N LEU A 208 -12.33 -2.41 3.45
CA LEU A 208 -11.36 -1.82 2.54
C LEU A 208 -11.94 -1.81 1.13
N LEU A 209 -11.98 -0.65 0.49
CA LEU A 209 -12.37 -0.52 -0.92
C LEU A 209 -11.10 -0.26 -1.73
N LEU A 210 -10.78 -1.16 -2.65
CA LEU A 210 -9.55 -1.15 -3.43
C LEU A 210 -9.92 -0.95 -4.90
N ASN A 211 -9.56 0.19 -5.47
CA ASN A 211 -9.68 0.44 -6.89
C ASN A 211 -8.30 0.80 -7.47
N SER A 212 -7.76 -0.11 -8.28
CA SER A 212 -6.53 0.09 -9.04
C SER A 212 -6.81 0.46 -10.50
N GLY A 213 -8.08 0.63 -10.88
CA GLY A 213 -8.48 1.04 -12.22
C GLY A 213 -8.27 2.54 -12.44
N GLU A 214 -8.28 2.95 -13.70
CA GLU A 214 -8.16 4.36 -14.08
C GLU A 214 -9.49 5.12 -13.98
N GLU A 215 -10.61 4.38 -13.90
CA GLU A 215 -11.97 4.91 -13.82
C GLU A 215 -12.54 4.89 -12.40
N GLU A 216 -13.44 5.84 -12.12
CA GLU A 216 -14.24 5.84 -10.90
C GLU A 216 -15.16 4.62 -10.84
N ARG A 217 -15.31 4.02 -9.66
CA ARG A 217 -16.14 2.85 -9.46
C ARG A 217 -16.98 2.96 -8.19
N GLY A 218 -18.30 2.82 -8.35
CA GLY A 218 -19.22 2.66 -7.24
C GLY A 218 -19.09 1.28 -6.59
N PHE A 219 -19.25 1.23 -5.27
CA PHE A 219 -19.24 -0.01 -4.49
C PHE A 219 -20.56 -0.20 -3.76
N ASP A 220 -21.21 -1.33 -4.01
CA ASP A 220 -22.35 -1.79 -3.21
C ASP A 220 -21.81 -2.42 -1.92
N LEU A 221 -21.94 -1.69 -0.81
CA LEU A 221 -21.35 -2.09 0.46
C LEU A 221 -22.11 -3.29 1.06
N PRO A 222 -21.41 -4.27 1.65
CA PRO A 222 -22.07 -5.34 2.39
C PRO A 222 -22.86 -4.74 3.56
N PRO A 223 -23.96 -5.38 3.98
CA PRO A 223 -24.76 -4.90 5.10
C PRO A 223 -23.87 -4.78 6.34
N ALA A 224 -23.93 -3.63 6.99
CA ALA A 224 -23.24 -3.44 8.27
C ALA A 224 -23.83 -4.40 9.32
N PRO A 225 -23.03 -4.86 10.30
CA PRO A 225 -23.56 -5.63 11.42
C PRO A 225 -24.73 -4.90 12.09
N ALA A 226 -25.75 -5.63 12.54
CA ALA A 226 -27.01 -5.07 13.02
C ALA A 226 -26.78 -3.89 13.99
N SER A 227 -27.54 -2.80 13.78
CA SER A 227 -27.46 -1.50 14.51
C SER A 227 -26.22 -0.63 14.25
N ARG A 228 -25.40 -0.92 13.23
CA ARG A 228 -24.26 -0.08 12.82
C ARG A 228 -24.43 0.47 11.40
N SER A 229 -23.67 1.52 11.10
CA SER A 229 -23.50 2.07 9.74
C SER A 229 -22.02 2.17 9.41
N TRP A 230 -21.68 2.08 8.12
CA TRP A 230 -20.31 2.32 7.65
C TRP A 230 -19.93 3.79 7.84
N GLN A 231 -18.70 4.03 8.28
CA GLN A 231 -18.10 5.36 8.39
C GLN A 231 -16.79 5.38 7.61
N ALA A 232 -16.65 6.32 6.68
CA ALA A 232 -15.39 6.56 5.99
C ALA A 232 -14.38 7.18 6.96
N VAL A 233 -13.23 6.52 7.15
CA VAL A 233 -12.18 6.96 8.08
C VAL A 233 -10.85 7.33 7.41
N LEU A 234 -10.69 6.97 6.14
CA LEU A 234 -9.54 7.20 5.29
C LEU A 234 -9.98 7.17 3.82
N ASP A 235 -9.46 8.10 3.02
CA ASP A 235 -9.59 8.14 1.56
C ASP A 235 -8.25 8.60 0.97
N THR A 236 -7.85 8.03 -0.17
CA THR A 236 -6.62 8.39 -0.88
C THR A 236 -6.85 9.36 -2.02
N ALA A 237 -8.10 9.57 -2.46
CA ALA A 237 -8.46 10.53 -3.51
C ALA A 237 -7.95 11.94 -3.22
#